data_AF-A0A350JNG3-F1
#
_entry.id   AF-A0A350JNG3-F1
#
_cell.length_a   1.000
_cell.length_b   1.000
_cell.length_c   1.000
_cell.angle_alpha   90.00
_cell.angle_beta   90.00
_cell.angle_gamma   90.00
#
_symmetry.space_group_name_H-M   'P 1'
#
loop_
_entity.id
_entity.type
_entity.pdbx_description
1 polymer ?
#
loop_
_entity_poly.entity_id
_entity_poly.type
_entity_poly.pdbx_seq_one_letter_code
_entity_poly.pdbx_strand_id
1 'polypeptide(L)'
;MARSNSHYAQWARIAREPEANFDYVANALSALSGKPKVKTSEELLIILQGISRGQALLEQSCAWSKPSAGRASKLSELRDQQWRLVMAYAGFEIILKSFYGKDHPGIEEFRRLEVSIEAVENLEPIAAPQLTKSIKEKWIADEKLLKFLSFRNHDLKLFKRWMIDGAAVETLAEQLALAKALRNGTAHAALSANKCQQLELGETLNRLPHVIHSTVDAIYCALLKNNKLIK
;
A
#
# COMPACT_ATOMS: atom_id res chain seq x y z
N MET A 1 23.74 12.56 4.94
CA MET A 1 22.76 11.47 4.82
C MET A 1 22.52 10.90 6.21
N ALA A 2 21.49 11.39 6.91
CA ALA A 2 21.12 10.84 8.21
C ALA A 2 20.58 9.42 8.00
N ARG A 3 21.14 8.44 8.72
CA ARG A 3 20.52 7.12 8.84
C ARG A 3 19.16 7.34 9.50
N SER A 4 18.10 7.35 8.69
CA SER A 4 16.74 7.19 9.20
C SER A 4 16.74 5.91 10.03
N ASN A 5 16.63 6.03 11.35
CA ASN A 5 16.29 4.92 12.24
C ASN A 5 14.83 4.55 11.96
N SER A 6 14.57 3.94 10.79
CA SER A 6 13.22 3.47 10.47
C SER A 6 12.88 2.31 11.40
N HIS A 7 11.62 2.21 11.80
CA HIS A 7 11.15 1.10 12.64
C HIS A 7 11.39 -0.25 11.96
N TYR A 8 11.35 -0.25 10.62
CA TYR A 8 11.84 -1.37 9.82
C TYR A 8 13.29 -1.74 10.12
N ALA A 9 14.26 -0.81 10.10
CA ALA A 9 15.67 -1.14 10.31
C ALA A 9 15.93 -1.74 11.71
N GLN A 10 15.15 -1.31 12.71
CA GLN A 10 15.17 -1.90 14.05
C GLN A 10 14.57 -3.31 14.05
N TRP A 11 13.37 -3.47 13.50
CA TRP A 11 12.69 -4.76 13.41
C TRP A 11 13.49 -5.79 12.57
N ALA A 12 14.05 -5.36 11.44
CA ALA A 12 14.87 -6.18 10.55
C ALA A 12 16.16 -6.67 11.23
N ARG A 13 16.74 -5.87 12.14
CA ARG A 13 17.90 -6.30 12.92
C ARG A 13 17.53 -7.45 13.85
N ILE A 14 16.41 -7.33 14.56
CA ILE A 14 15.90 -8.38 15.45
C ILE A 14 15.57 -9.64 14.64
N ALA A 15 14.99 -9.47 13.44
CA ALA A 15 14.64 -10.56 12.55
C ALA A 15 15.86 -11.27 11.89
N ARG A 16 17.04 -10.66 11.82
CA ARG A 16 18.24 -11.28 11.21
C ARG A 16 18.88 -12.35 12.08
N GLU A 17 18.50 -12.41 13.35
CA GLU A 17 18.92 -13.44 14.30
C GLU A 17 17.69 -14.23 14.76
N PRO A 18 17.01 -14.95 13.84
CA PRO A 18 15.70 -15.55 14.11
C PRO A 18 15.78 -16.68 15.15
N GLU A 19 16.93 -17.34 15.32
CA GLU A 19 17.12 -18.37 16.33
C GLU A 19 17.22 -17.76 17.73
N ALA A 20 18.00 -16.69 17.89
CA ALA A 20 18.14 -15.97 19.15
C ALA A 20 16.86 -15.20 19.55
N ASN A 21 16.05 -14.81 18.57
CA ASN A 21 14.84 -14.01 18.76
C ASN A 21 13.56 -14.76 18.37
N PHE A 22 13.59 -16.10 18.28
CA PHE A 22 12.48 -16.88 17.72
C PHE A 22 11.15 -16.58 18.43
N ASP A 23 11.13 -16.74 19.76
CA ASP A 23 9.94 -16.47 20.55
C ASP A 23 9.50 -15.01 20.47
N TYR A 24 10.46 -14.08 20.46
CA TYR A 24 10.18 -12.66 20.31
C TYR A 24 9.43 -12.38 19.01
N VAL A 25 9.96 -12.85 17.88
CA VAL A 25 9.40 -12.54 16.56
C VAL A 25 8.11 -13.32 16.34
N ALA A 26 8.07 -14.61 16.71
CA ALA A 26 6.87 -15.43 16.59
C ALA A 26 5.69 -14.90 17.42
N ASN A 27 5.94 -14.43 18.66
CA ASN A 27 4.91 -13.82 19.52
C ASN A 27 4.40 -12.49 18.93
N ALA A 28 5.30 -11.61 18.50
CA ALA A 28 4.91 -10.32 17.91
C ALA A 28 4.06 -10.50 16.64
N LEU A 29 4.44 -11.44 15.77
CA LEU A 29 3.69 -11.78 14.57
C LEU A 29 2.32 -12.38 14.91
N SER A 30 2.24 -13.28 15.88
CA SER A 30 0.99 -13.89 16.33
C SER A 30 0.04 -12.87 16.94
N ALA A 31 0.55 -11.99 17.81
CA ALA A 31 -0.24 -10.93 18.45
C ALA A 31 -0.81 -9.96 17.43
N LEU A 32 -0.02 -9.56 16.42
CA LEU A 32 -0.47 -8.61 15.40
C LEU A 32 -1.47 -9.25 14.41
N SER A 33 -1.21 -10.49 13.97
CA SER A 33 -2.02 -11.16 12.95
C SER A 33 -3.27 -11.86 13.50
N GLY A 34 -3.33 -12.08 14.82
CA GLY A 34 -4.35 -12.91 15.46
C GLY A 34 -4.29 -14.39 15.04
N LYS A 35 -3.20 -14.83 14.39
CA LYS A 35 -3.01 -16.21 13.92
C LYS A 35 -2.19 -17.05 14.90
N PRO A 36 -2.28 -18.40 14.83
CA PRO A 36 -1.47 -19.28 15.66
C PRO A 36 0.00 -18.95 15.55
N LYS A 37 0.71 -19.06 16.68
CA LYS A 37 2.15 -18.81 16.78
C LYS A 37 2.91 -19.61 15.73
N VAL A 38 3.87 -18.96 15.06
CA VAL A 38 4.82 -19.59 14.13
C VAL A 38 5.47 -20.78 14.85
N LYS A 39 5.45 -21.96 14.21
CA LYS A 39 5.80 -23.22 14.90
C LYS A 39 7.25 -23.64 14.67
N THR A 40 7.85 -23.19 13.56
CA THR A 40 9.21 -23.58 13.19
C THR A 40 10.04 -22.38 12.76
N SER A 41 11.37 -22.47 12.93
CA SER A 41 12.31 -21.46 12.45
C SER A 41 12.27 -21.30 10.93
N GLU A 42 11.94 -22.37 10.20
CA GLU A 42 11.77 -22.34 8.74
C GLU A 42 10.55 -21.51 8.33
N GLU A 43 9.40 -21.71 8.99
CA GLU A 43 8.20 -20.88 8.77
C GLU A 43 8.50 -19.42 9.07
N LEU A 44 9.22 -19.15 10.17
CA LEU A 44 9.63 -17.80 10.53
C LEU A 44 10.50 -17.17 9.44
N LEU A 45 11.51 -17.91 8.95
CA LEU A 45 12.40 -17.43 7.91
C LEU A 45 11.66 -17.06 6.61
N ILE A 46 10.68 -17.87 6.20
CA ILE A 46 9.85 -17.59 5.02
C ILE A 46 9.07 -16.28 5.17
N ILE A 47 8.47 -16.06 6.35
CA ILE A 47 7.74 -14.83 6.67
C ILE A 47 8.68 -13.62 6.59
N LEU A 48 9.85 -13.72 7.23
CA LEU A 48 10.85 -12.64 7.25
C LEU A 48 11.38 -12.31 5.86
N GLN A 49 11.63 -13.32 5.01
CA GLN A 49 12.03 -13.12 3.62
C GLN A 49 10.92 -12.44 2.79
N GLY A 50 9.66 -12.78 3.04
CA GLY A 50 8.52 -12.09 2.43
C GLY A 50 8.49 -10.61 2.81
N ILE A 51 8.56 -10.30 4.11
CA ILE A 51 8.56 -8.93 4.62
C ILE A 51 9.73 -8.12 4.05
N SER A 52 10.94 -8.68 4.06
CA SER A 52 12.15 -8.04 3.50
C SER A 52 12.00 -7.69 2.01
N ARG A 53 11.48 -8.62 1.19
CA ARG A 53 11.21 -8.36 -0.23
C ARG A 53 10.17 -7.28 -0.44
N GLY A 54 9.08 -7.31 0.32
CA GLY A 54 8.03 -6.30 0.23
C GLY A 54 8.52 -4.91 0.63
N GLN A 55 9.33 -4.82 1.68
CA GLN A 55 9.97 -3.57 2.10
C GLN A 55 10.90 -3.03 1.03
N ALA A 56 11.74 -3.87 0.42
CA ALA A 56 12.65 -3.44 -0.63
C ALA A 56 11.90 -2.79 -1.82
N LEU A 57 10.75 -3.35 -2.22
CA LEU A 57 9.90 -2.74 -3.25
C LEU A 57 9.33 -1.38 -2.82
N LEU A 58 8.92 -1.27 -1.56
CA LEU A 58 8.35 -0.03 -1.02
C LEU A 58 9.40 1.08 -0.94
N GLU A 59 10.59 0.77 -0.43
CA GLU A 59 11.72 1.70 -0.39
C GLU A 59 12.12 2.13 -1.81
N GLN A 60 12.21 1.19 -2.75
CA GLN A 60 12.49 1.51 -4.15
C GLN A 60 11.41 2.41 -4.76
N SER A 61 10.13 2.18 -4.47
CA SER A 61 9.04 3.02 -4.99
C SER A 61 9.11 4.48 -4.51
N CYS A 62 9.60 4.70 -3.29
CA CYS A 62 9.79 6.03 -2.69
C CYS A 62 11.09 6.68 -3.15
N ALA A 63 12.17 5.91 -3.26
CA ALA A 63 13.48 6.36 -3.75
C ALA A 63 13.52 6.52 -5.28
N TRP A 64 12.44 6.17 -5.97
CA TRP A 64 12.33 6.25 -7.41
C TRP A 64 12.34 7.72 -7.88
N SER A 65 13.55 8.27 -8.04
CA SER A 65 13.76 9.60 -8.58
C SER A 65 14.03 9.52 -10.10
N LYS A 66 12.96 9.71 -10.91
CA LYS A 66 13.01 9.96 -12.37
C LYS A 66 13.57 8.82 -13.27
N PRO A 67 12.76 7.84 -13.71
CA PRO A 67 13.15 6.94 -14.80
C PRO A 67 12.72 7.52 -16.17
N SER A 68 13.53 8.33 -16.83
CA SER A 68 13.18 8.71 -18.21
C SER A 68 13.47 7.56 -19.18
N ALA A 69 12.49 6.69 -19.46
CA ALA A 69 12.51 5.88 -20.68
C ALA A 69 12.05 6.77 -21.84
N GLY A 70 13.01 7.40 -22.54
CA GLY A 70 12.76 8.33 -23.64
C GLY A 70 12.74 9.80 -23.22
N ARG A 71 12.22 10.67 -24.10
CA ARG A 71 12.24 12.14 -23.89
C ARG A 71 11.33 12.53 -22.72
N ALA A 72 11.87 13.29 -21.78
CA ALA A 72 11.11 13.80 -20.64
C ALA A 72 9.87 14.58 -21.11
N SER A 73 8.71 14.18 -20.61
CA SER A 73 7.41 14.81 -20.88
C SER A 73 6.49 14.64 -19.67
N LYS A 74 5.42 15.45 -19.57
CA LYS A 74 4.40 15.27 -18.54
C LYS A 74 3.79 13.85 -18.54
N LEU A 75 3.69 13.24 -19.72
CA LEU A 75 3.18 11.87 -19.87
C LEU A 75 4.17 10.81 -19.41
N SER A 76 5.48 11.02 -19.60
CA SER A 76 6.47 10.08 -19.04
C SER A 76 6.45 10.15 -17.53
N GLU A 77 6.41 11.35 -16.94
CA GLU A 77 6.33 11.54 -15.49
C GLU A 77 5.10 10.84 -14.89
N LEU A 78 3.93 10.96 -15.52
CA LEU A 78 2.72 10.26 -15.06
C LEU A 78 2.88 8.74 -15.12
N ARG A 79 3.50 8.18 -16.17
CA ARG A 79 3.77 6.72 -16.21
C ARG A 79 4.67 6.30 -15.05
N ASP A 80 5.65 7.12 -14.72
CA ASP A 80 6.60 6.84 -13.65
C ASP A 80 5.89 6.83 -12.30
N GLN A 81 5.04 7.82 -12.05
CA GLN A 81 4.19 7.88 -10.85
C GLN A 81 3.25 6.67 -10.76
N GLN A 82 2.64 6.26 -11.88
CA GLN A 82 1.79 5.07 -11.93
C GLN A 82 2.56 3.80 -11.55
N TRP A 83 3.75 3.56 -12.11
CA TRP A 83 4.53 2.37 -11.79
C TRP A 83 5.14 2.40 -10.38
N ARG A 84 5.47 3.59 -9.87
CA ARG A 84 5.82 3.76 -8.44
C ARG A 84 4.70 3.30 -7.54
N LEU A 85 3.45 3.69 -7.82
CA LEU A 85 2.29 3.22 -7.06
C LEU A 85 2.10 1.70 -7.17
N VAL A 86 2.26 1.13 -8.38
CA VAL A 86 2.19 -0.32 -8.58
C VAL A 86 3.18 -1.06 -7.69
N MET A 87 4.42 -0.58 -7.62
CA MET A 87 5.46 -1.18 -6.78
C MET A 87 5.21 -1.00 -5.29
N ALA A 88 4.83 0.21 -4.87
CA ALA A 88 4.51 0.48 -3.47
C ALA A 88 3.43 -0.48 -2.96
N TYR A 89 2.34 -0.60 -3.72
CA TYR A 89 1.23 -1.48 -3.36
C TYR A 89 1.60 -2.96 -3.43
N ALA A 90 2.41 -3.38 -4.42
CA ALA A 90 2.90 -4.75 -4.51
C ALA A 90 3.78 -5.11 -3.30
N GLY A 91 4.66 -4.20 -2.85
CA GLY A 91 5.46 -4.36 -1.65
C GLY A 91 4.59 -4.53 -0.40
N PHE A 92 3.57 -3.67 -0.26
CA PHE A 92 2.57 -3.76 0.80
C PHE A 92 1.80 -5.10 0.79
N GLU A 93 1.31 -5.55 -0.37
CA GLU A 93 0.63 -6.85 -0.48
C GLU A 93 1.52 -8.03 -0.09
N ILE A 94 2.81 -8.00 -0.45
CA ILE A 94 3.77 -9.03 -0.06
C ILE A 94 3.95 -9.06 1.46
N ILE A 95 4.10 -7.89 2.09
CA ILE A 95 4.19 -7.78 3.55
C ILE A 95 2.94 -8.36 4.21
N LEU A 96 1.74 -7.96 3.78
CA LEU A 96 0.49 -8.47 4.33
C LEU A 96 0.34 -9.98 4.13
N LYS A 97 0.65 -10.50 2.93
CA LYS A 97 0.63 -11.94 2.67
C LYS A 97 1.65 -12.71 3.49
N SER A 98 2.73 -12.06 3.94
CA SER A 98 3.69 -12.69 4.84
C SER A 98 3.13 -12.79 6.26
N PHE A 99 2.35 -11.81 6.71
CA PHE A 99 1.64 -11.88 8.01
C PHE A 99 0.45 -12.83 7.99
N TYR A 100 -0.30 -12.87 6.89
CA TYR A 100 -1.60 -13.55 6.82
C TYR A 100 -1.60 -14.81 5.96
N GLY A 101 -0.59 -15.11 5.16
CA GLY A 101 -0.59 -16.24 4.23
C GLY A 101 -1.14 -15.87 2.84
N LYS A 102 -1.05 -16.83 1.90
CA LYS A 102 -1.22 -16.58 0.45
C LYS A 102 -2.67 -16.38 0.00
N ASP A 103 -3.64 -16.91 0.72
CA ASP A 103 -5.08 -16.88 0.35
C ASP A 103 -5.79 -15.57 0.72
N HIS A 104 -5.02 -14.56 1.16
CA HIS A 104 -5.52 -13.37 1.83
C HIS A 104 -5.35 -12.11 0.96
N PRO A 105 -6.47 -11.51 0.47
CA PRO A 105 -6.44 -10.43 -0.51
C PRO A 105 -6.34 -9.03 0.13
N GLY A 106 -5.16 -8.67 0.64
CA GLY A 106 -4.73 -7.29 0.85
C GLY A 106 -5.59 -6.46 1.82
N ILE A 107 -6.53 -5.66 1.29
CA ILE A 107 -7.21 -4.58 2.05
C ILE A 107 -8.12 -5.08 3.18
N GLU A 108 -8.72 -6.27 3.04
CA GLU A 108 -9.59 -6.81 4.10
C GLU A 108 -8.78 -7.29 5.30
N GLU A 109 -7.56 -7.77 5.07
CA GLU A 109 -6.61 -8.07 6.14
C GLU A 109 -6.00 -6.80 6.73
N PHE A 110 -5.80 -5.75 5.92
CA PHE A 110 -5.43 -4.45 6.45
C PHE A 110 -6.48 -3.91 7.43
N ARG A 111 -7.79 -4.01 7.13
CA ARG A 111 -8.83 -3.58 8.08
C ARG A 111 -8.77 -4.31 9.43
N ARG A 112 -8.25 -5.54 9.45
CA ARG A 112 -8.01 -6.29 10.70
C ARG A 112 -6.79 -5.73 11.45
N LEU A 113 -5.77 -5.28 10.72
CA LEU A 113 -4.61 -4.59 11.29
C LEU A 113 -4.91 -3.16 11.73
N GLU A 114 -5.87 -2.49 11.11
CA GLU A 114 -6.18 -1.07 11.33
C GLU A 114 -6.49 -0.78 12.80
N VAL A 115 -7.11 -1.73 13.51
CA VAL A 115 -7.39 -1.63 14.96
C VAL A 115 -6.11 -1.73 15.81
N SER A 116 -5.08 -2.39 15.29
CA SER A 116 -3.83 -2.72 16.01
C SER A 116 -2.68 -1.78 15.67
N ILE A 117 -2.83 -0.93 14.65
CA ILE A 117 -1.87 0.13 14.34
C ILE A 117 -2.39 1.43 14.93
N GLU A 118 -1.51 2.20 15.59
CA GLU A 118 -1.85 3.57 15.95
C GLU A 118 -2.17 4.36 14.68
N ALA A 119 -3.13 5.29 14.80
CA ALA A 119 -3.49 6.15 13.69
C ALA A 119 -2.21 6.77 13.10
N VAL A 120 -2.09 6.68 11.77
CA VAL A 120 -1.07 7.46 11.05
C VAL A 120 -1.43 8.93 11.30
N GLU A 121 -0.69 9.58 12.20
CA GLU A 121 -0.95 10.95 12.61
C GLU A 121 -0.93 11.88 11.38
N ASN A 122 -1.87 12.84 11.35
CA ASN A 122 -1.97 13.87 10.31
C ASN A 122 -2.16 13.32 8.89
N LEU A 123 -2.97 12.26 8.75
CA LEU A 123 -3.39 11.79 7.43
C LEU A 123 -4.33 12.82 6.78
N GLU A 124 -3.78 13.70 5.95
CA GLU A 124 -4.59 14.65 5.18
C GLU A 124 -5.61 13.90 4.30
N PRO A 125 -6.83 14.41 4.08
CA PRO A 125 -7.73 13.81 3.10
C PRO A 125 -7.15 13.88 1.68
N ILE A 126 -7.46 12.89 0.82
CA ILE A 126 -7.18 12.99 -0.62
C ILE A 126 -8.42 13.59 -1.28
N ALA A 127 -8.29 14.83 -1.75
CA ALA A 127 -9.35 15.53 -2.48
C ALA A 127 -9.67 14.83 -3.80
N ALA A 128 -10.92 14.95 -4.24
CA ALA A 128 -11.31 14.53 -5.58
C ALA A 128 -10.72 15.44 -6.66
N PRO A 129 -10.35 14.90 -7.83
CA PRO A 129 -9.92 15.72 -8.96
C PRO A 129 -11.07 16.62 -9.44
N GLN A 130 -10.73 17.82 -9.91
CA GLN A 130 -11.72 18.82 -10.34
C GLN A 130 -12.10 18.61 -11.80
N LEU A 131 -12.82 17.53 -12.07
CA LEU A 131 -13.17 17.12 -13.42
C LEU A 131 -14.33 17.92 -14.01
N THR A 132 -14.24 18.22 -15.31
CA THR A 132 -15.37 18.76 -16.07
C THR A 132 -16.49 17.74 -16.22
N LYS A 133 -17.73 18.21 -16.38
CA LYS A 133 -18.93 17.37 -16.52
C LYS A 133 -18.82 16.34 -17.65
N SER A 134 -18.24 16.74 -18.79
CA SER A 134 -18.08 15.87 -19.96
C SER A 134 -17.08 14.73 -19.74
N ILE A 135 -16.05 14.94 -18.92
CA ILE A 135 -15.08 13.90 -18.55
C ILE A 135 -15.73 12.90 -17.60
N LYS A 136 -16.52 13.39 -16.62
CA LYS A 136 -17.29 12.52 -15.71
C LYS A 136 -18.22 11.60 -16.51
N GLU A 137 -19.04 12.14 -17.39
CA GLU A 137 -20.03 11.36 -18.17
C GLU A 137 -19.38 10.30 -19.07
N LYS A 138 -18.25 10.61 -19.73
CA LYS A 138 -17.55 9.65 -20.61
C LYS A 138 -16.99 8.43 -19.88
N TRP A 139 -16.58 8.59 -18.63
CA TRP A 139 -15.94 7.52 -17.87
C TRP A 139 -16.92 6.69 -17.03
N ILE A 140 -18.04 7.30 -16.61
CA ILE A 140 -19.09 6.63 -15.83
C ILE A 140 -19.82 5.56 -16.64
N ALA A 141 -19.88 5.73 -17.96
CA ALA A 141 -20.66 4.86 -18.84
C ALA A 141 -20.09 3.45 -19.04
N ASP A 142 -18.79 3.23 -18.77
CA ASP A 142 -18.15 1.93 -19.02
C ASP A 142 -18.05 1.08 -17.73
N GLU A 143 -19.21 0.56 -17.30
CA GLU A 143 -19.26 -0.41 -16.19
C GLU A 143 -18.45 -1.69 -16.46
N LYS A 144 -18.21 -2.05 -17.73
CA LYS A 144 -17.42 -3.23 -18.09
C LYS A 144 -15.94 -3.00 -17.78
N LEU A 145 -15.40 -1.82 -18.07
CA LEU A 145 -14.04 -1.43 -17.69
C LEU A 145 -13.86 -1.44 -16.17
N LEU A 146 -14.85 -0.94 -15.43
CA LEU A 146 -14.84 -0.91 -13.98
C LEU A 146 -14.90 -2.34 -13.37
N LYS A 147 -15.72 -3.23 -13.93
CA LYS A 147 -15.74 -4.65 -13.53
C LYS A 147 -14.44 -5.38 -13.90
N PHE A 148 -13.87 -5.10 -15.07
CA PHE A 148 -12.62 -5.68 -15.56
C PHE A 148 -11.41 -5.35 -14.68
N LEU A 149 -11.40 -4.16 -14.06
CA LEU A 149 -10.33 -3.71 -13.17
C LEU A 149 -10.31 -4.36 -11.77
N SER A 150 -11.11 -5.41 -11.57
CA SER A 150 -11.23 -6.12 -10.29
C SER A 150 -11.63 -5.19 -9.13
N PHE A 151 -12.35 -4.11 -9.43
CA PHE A 151 -13.03 -3.34 -8.41
C PHE A 151 -14.11 -4.24 -7.79
N ARG A 152 -13.84 -4.81 -6.62
CA ARG A 152 -14.89 -5.43 -5.81
C ARG A 152 -15.90 -4.33 -5.41
N ASN A 153 -17.14 -4.71 -5.10
CA ASN A 153 -18.26 -3.77 -4.88
C ASN A 153 -17.91 -2.55 -4.00
N HIS A 154 -17.10 -2.74 -2.95
CA HIS A 154 -16.64 -1.65 -2.10
C HIS A 154 -15.66 -0.69 -2.79
N ASP A 155 -14.63 -1.22 -3.47
CA ASP A 155 -13.61 -0.43 -4.17
C ASP A 155 -14.25 0.40 -5.29
N LEU A 156 -15.24 -0.18 -5.99
CA LEU A 156 -16.02 0.52 -7.02
C LEU A 156 -16.83 1.69 -6.45
N LYS A 157 -17.52 1.45 -5.33
CA LYS A 157 -18.35 2.47 -4.67
C LYS A 157 -17.48 3.64 -4.19
N LEU A 158 -16.32 3.34 -3.59
CA LEU A 158 -15.37 4.36 -3.16
C LEU A 158 -14.86 5.18 -4.36
N PHE A 159 -14.44 4.51 -5.43
CA PHE A 159 -13.91 5.20 -6.61
C PHE A 159 -14.96 6.08 -7.29
N LYS A 160 -16.22 5.60 -7.39
CA LYS A 160 -17.35 6.39 -7.89
C LYS A 160 -17.60 7.61 -6.99
N ARG A 161 -17.67 7.42 -5.68
CA ARG A 161 -17.87 8.51 -4.70
C ARG A 161 -16.79 9.59 -4.81
N TRP A 162 -15.53 9.18 -4.96
CA TRP A 162 -14.39 10.09 -5.11
C TRP A 162 -14.41 10.82 -6.46
N MET A 163 -14.49 10.08 -7.58
CA MET A 163 -14.36 10.66 -8.93
C MET A 163 -15.61 11.43 -9.40
N ILE A 164 -16.79 10.92 -9.05
CA ILE A 164 -18.08 11.41 -9.58
C ILE A 164 -18.66 12.44 -8.63
N ASP A 165 -18.89 12.01 -7.39
CA ASP A 165 -19.58 12.81 -6.37
C ASP A 165 -18.65 13.90 -5.80
N GLY A 166 -17.33 13.79 -6.05
CA GLY A 166 -16.35 14.77 -5.62
C GLY A 166 -16.01 14.69 -4.13
N ALA A 167 -16.39 13.61 -3.46
CA ALA A 167 -16.13 13.44 -2.03
C ALA A 167 -14.66 13.12 -1.79
N ALA A 168 -14.07 13.67 -0.72
CA ALA A 168 -12.72 13.32 -0.32
C ALA A 168 -12.63 11.86 0.17
N VAL A 169 -11.40 11.36 0.17
CA VAL A 169 -11.02 10.07 0.75
C VAL A 169 -10.27 10.37 2.05
N GLU A 170 -10.91 10.07 3.18
CA GLU A 170 -10.52 10.62 4.49
C GLU A 170 -9.75 9.61 5.33
N THR A 171 -10.19 8.36 5.32
CA THR A 171 -9.62 7.31 6.19
C THR A 171 -8.44 6.60 5.54
N LEU A 172 -7.57 6.02 6.36
CA LEU A 172 -6.42 5.25 5.90
C LEU A 172 -6.86 4.05 5.04
N ALA A 173 -7.85 3.29 5.50
CA ALA A 173 -8.44 2.21 4.72
C ALA A 173 -8.97 2.67 3.35
N GLU A 174 -9.63 3.82 3.28
CA GLU A 174 -10.09 4.37 2.00
C GLU A 174 -8.91 4.81 1.11
N GLN A 175 -7.86 5.42 1.64
CA GLN A 175 -6.68 5.79 0.85
C GLN A 175 -5.94 4.57 0.30
N LEU A 176 -5.84 3.48 1.08
CA LEU A 176 -5.27 2.22 0.61
C LEU A 176 -6.16 1.50 -0.40
N ALA A 177 -7.49 1.59 -0.25
CA ALA A 177 -8.42 1.08 -1.25
C ALA A 177 -8.34 1.89 -2.56
N LEU A 178 -8.14 3.21 -2.48
CA LEU A 178 -7.87 4.05 -3.65
C LEU A 178 -6.52 3.71 -4.30
N ALA A 179 -5.47 3.44 -3.51
CA ALA A 179 -4.19 2.96 -4.05
C ALA A 179 -4.34 1.66 -4.83
N LYS A 180 -5.08 0.69 -4.28
CA LYS A 180 -5.38 -0.59 -4.93
C LYS A 180 -6.08 -0.39 -6.28
N ALA A 181 -7.11 0.47 -6.28
CA ALA A 181 -7.88 0.82 -7.46
C ALA A 181 -7.00 1.33 -8.60
N LEU A 182 -6.18 2.34 -8.31
CA LEU A 182 -5.29 2.97 -9.29
C LEU A 182 -4.16 2.04 -9.73
N ARG A 183 -3.61 1.23 -8.82
CA ARG A 183 -2.65 0.17 -9.12
C ARG A 183 -3.22 -0.85 -10.10
N ASN A 184 -4.44 -1.36 -9.85
CA ASN A 184 -5.09 -2.31 -10.76
C ASN A 184 -5.40 -1.66 -12.12
N GLY A 185 -5.91 -0.43 -12.11
CA GLY A 185 -6.08 0.40 -13.29
C GLY A 185 -4.84 0.43 -14.18
N THR A 186 -3.69 0.66 -13.56
CA THR A 186 -2.39 0.75 -14.22
C THR A 186 -1.90 -0.62 -14.70
N ALA A 187 -1.84 -1.61 -13.82
CA ALA A 187 -1.28 -2.94 -14.10
C ALA A 187 -2.04 -3.69 -15.22
N HIS A 188 -3.34 -3.44 -15.37
CA HIS A 188 -4.18 -4.00 -16.43
C HIS A 188 -4.35 -3.07 -17.64
N ALA A 189 -3.56 -2.00 -17.74
CA ALA A 189 -3.55 -1.03 -18.84
C ALA A 189 -4.87 -0.27 -19.09
N ALA A 190 -5.85 -0.34 -18.19
CA ALA A 190 -7.10 0.42 -18.31
C ALA A 190 -6.91 1.92 -18.03
N LEU A 191 -5.93 2.24 -17.18
CA LEU A 191 -5.54 3.59 -16.80
C LEU A 191 -4.19 3.90 -17.46
N SER A 192 -4.22 4.52 -18.64
CA SER A 192 -3.01 4.99 -19.32
C SER A 192 -2.58 6.37 -18.79
N ALA A 193 -1.34 6.79 -19.06
CA ALA A 193 -0.87 8.12 -18.65
C ALA A 193 -1.70 9.27 -19.23
N ASN A 194 -2.20 9.14 -20.47
CA ASN A 194 -3.12 10.12 -21.06
C ASN A 194 -4.42 10.21 -20.25
N LYS A 195 -4.93 9.07 -19.77
CA LYS A 195 -6.13 9.00 -18.94
C LYS A 195 -5.86 9.61 -17.57
N CYS A 196 -4.72 9.32 -16.94
CA CYS A 196 -4.31 9.99 -15.69
C CYS A 196 -4.21 11.50 -15.85
N GLN A 197 -3.71 11.99 -16.98
CA GLN A 197 -3.64 13.42 -17.27
C GLN A 197 -5.03 14.04 -17.39
N GLN A 198 -5.92 13.42 -18.15
CA GLN A 198 -7.32 13.88 -18.30
C GLN A 198 -8.10 13.86 -16.99
N LEU A 199 -7.75 12.94 -16.10
CA LEU A 199 -8.38 12.75 -14.79
C LEU A 199 -7.63 13.49 -13.66
N GLU A 200 -6.61 14.29 -13.99
CA GLU A 200 -5.83 15.11 -13.04
C GLU A 200 -5.24 14.30 -11.85
N LEU A 201 -4.84 13.05 -12.10
CA LEU A 201 -4.44 12.11 -11.03
C LEU A 201 -3.00 12.30 -10.52
N GLY A 202 -2.23 13.22 -11.07
CA GLY A 202 -0.78 13.32 -10.82
C GLY A 202 -0.42 13.50 -9.34
N GLU A 203 -1.11 14.39 -8.63
CA GLU A 203 -0.88 14.60 -7.19
C GLU A 203 -1.22 13.35 -6.38
N THR A 204 -2.36 12.72 -6.67
CA THR A 204 -2.82 11.50 -5.99
C THR A 204 -1.82 10.35 -6.20
N LEU A 205 -1.37 10.14 -7.45
CA LEU A 205 -0.39 9.11 -7.79
C LEU A 205 0.97 9.33 -7.12
N ASN A 206 1.39 10.59 -6.96
CA ASN A 206 2.62 10.92 -6.27
C ASN A 206 2.51 10.71 -4.75
N ARG A 207 1.32 10.96 -4.18
CA ARG A 207 1.10 10.92 -2.73
C ARG A 207 0.90 9.51 -2.16
N LEU A 208 0.12 8.66 -2.85
CA LEU A 208 -0.26 7.35 -2.33
C LEU A 208 0.92 6.40 -1.98
N PRO A 209 2.05 6.37 -2.71
CA PRO A 209 3.22 5.59 -2.29
C PRO A 209 3.72 5.95 -0.88
N HIS A 210 3.65 7.23 -0.50
CA HIS A 210 4.04 7.68 0.83
C HIS A 210 3.03 7.27 1.90
N VAL A 211 1.74 7.31 1.59
CA VAL A 211 0.69 6.79 2.49
C VAL A 211 0.92 5.31 2.78
N ILE A 212 1.20 4.52 1.73
CA ILE A 212 1.53 3.08 1.88
C ILE A 212 2.79 2.90 2.73
N HIS A 213 3.83 3.71 2.50
CA HIS A 213 5.05 3.67 3.30
C HIS A 213 4.79 3.96 4.78
N SER A 214 4.06 5.03 5.10
CA SER A 214 3.69 5.37 6.49
C SER A 214 2.84 4.28 7.14
N THR A 215 1.94 3.65 6.37
CA THR A 215 1.15 2.51 6.85
C THR A 215 2.05 1.34 7.28
N VAL A 216 3.02 1.00 6.44
CA VAL A 216 3.96 -0.09 6.72
C VAL A 216 4.85 0.24 7.92
N ASP A 217 5.30 1.49 8.06
CA ASP A 217 6.05 1.92 9.25
C ASP A 217 5.21 1.81 10.53
N ALA A 218 3.93 2.19 10.48
CA ALA A 218 2.99 2.02 11.60
C ALA A 218 2.79 0.54 11.98
N ILE A 219 2.78 -0.37 11.00
CA ILE A 219 2.76 -1.82 11.26
C ILE A 219 4.02 -2.26 12.02
N TYR A 220 5.20 -1.80 11.61
CA TYR A 220 6.44 -2.12 12.33
C TYR A 220 6.47 -1.50 13.74
N CYS A 221 5.95 -0.29 13.92
CA CYS A 221 5.76 0.30 15.24
C CYS A 221 4.91 -0.59 16.15
N ALA A 222 3.77 -1.08 15.65
CA ALA A 222 2.90 -1.97 16.40
C ALA A 222 3.60 -3.28 16.79
N LEU A 223 4.40 -3.86 15.88
CA LEU A 223 5.22 -5.05 16.16
C LEU A 223 6.23 -4.81 17.29
N LEU A 224 6.87 -3.63 17.33
CA LEU A 224 7.81 -3.27 18.38
C LEU A 224 7.12 -2.98 19.72
N LYS A 225 5.89 -2.42 19.70
CA LYS A 225 5.13 -2.04 20.91
C LYS A 225 4.50 -3.24 21.62
N ASN A 226 3.90 -4.17 20.87
CA ASN A 226 3.26 -5.37 21.42
C ASN A 226 4.24 -6.30 22.16
N ASN A 227 5.54 -6.03 22.11
CA ASN A 227 6.56 -6.75 22.85
C ASN A 227 6.95 -6.12 24.20
N LYS A 228 6.67 -4.82 24.42
CA LYS A 228 6.94 -4.17 25.72
C LYS A 228 6.01 -4.66 26.85
N LEU A 229 4.98 -5.43 26.52
CA LEU A 229 4.01 -6.02 27.45
C LEU A 229 4.41 -7.40 27.98
N ILE A 230 5.59 -7.92 27.60
CA ILE A 230 6.16 -9.14 28.17
C ILE A 230 7.43 -8.74 28.93
N LYS A 231 7.23 -8.29 30.17
CA LYS A 231 8.29 -8.17 31.18
C LYS A 231 7.91 -9.05 32.36
#